data_AF-A0A8H7Q4V6-F1
#
_entry.id   AF-A0A8H7Q4V6-F1
#
_cell.length_a   1.000
_cell.length_b   1.000
_cell.length_c   1.000
_cell.angle_alpha   90.00
_cell.angle_beta   90.00
_cell.angle_gamma   90.00
#
_symmetry.space_group_name_H-M   'P 1'
#
loop_
_entity.id
_entity.type
_entity.pdbx_description
1 polymer ?
#
loop_
_entity_poly.entity_id
_entity_poly.type
_entity_poly.pdbx_seq_one_letter_code
_entity_poly.pdbx_strand_id
1 'polypeptide(L)'
;MQISPSELTGMKFKLPAERSPGKSLGKLSAHSSYYSLYRVPEQLEETDENIICGGQEMSGFRCLVPYMKRKGKLGFAPKPIKHQLILDEKVEIPDPTEIGEQIKNTPWPIREQPEGMKMRFKPYGFDTGDSVDSAAADSNKEKKKKDKKRSHDDDSAEKKSHKKKKATS
;
A
#
# COMPACT_ATOMS: atom_id res chain seq x y z
N MET A 1 15.97 -21.78 5.95
CA MET A 1 16.92 -22.89 6.24
C MET A 1 17.71 -22.53 7.49
N GLN A 2 18.19 -23.50 8.28
CA GLN A 2 19.06 -23.22 9.42
C GLN A 2 20.51 -23.51 9.04
N ILE A 3 21.41 -22.55 9.27
CA ILE A 3 22.86 -22.73 9.09
C ILE A 3 23.40 -23.51 10.29
N SER A 4 24.21 -24.53 10.04
CA SER A 4 24.91 -25.30 11.06
C SER A 4 26.23 -24.62 11.48
N PRO A 5 26.69 -24.76 12.74
CA PRO A 5 27.97 -24.20 13.17
C PRO A 5 29.18 -24.71 12.35
N SER A 6 29.10 -25.94 11.83
CA SER A 6 30.12 -26.52 10.96
C SER A 6 30.33 -25.73 9.68
N GLU A 7 29.28 -25.14 9.12
CA GLU A 7 29.34 -24.35 7.87
C GLU A 7 29.94 -22.96 8.07
N LEU A 8 30.02 -22.49 9.32
CA LEU A 8 30.70 -21.26 9.68
C LEU A 8 32.23 -21.45 9.81
N THR A 9 32.70 -22.70 9.77
CA THR A 9 34.13 -23.01 9.95
C THR A 9 34.96 -22.41 8.83
N GLY A 10 35.91 -21.54 9.18
CA GLY A 10 36.80 -20.89 8.21
C GLY A 10 36.26 -19.60 7.59
N MET A 11 35.08 -19.12 8.01
CA MET A 11 34.58 -17.81 7.62
C MET A 11 35.55 -16.71 8.08
N LYS A 12 36.07 -15.92 7.14
CA LYS A 12 36.96 -14.79 7.40
C LYS A 12 36.23 -13.49 7.12
N PHE A 13 36.27 -12.57 8.07
CA PHE A 13 35.75 -11.22 7.91
C PHE A 13 36.73 -10.22 8.50
N LYS A 14 36.73 -9.01 7.94
CA LYS A 14 37.54 -7.91 8.49
C LYS A 14 36.71 -7.22 9.55
N LEU A 15 37.23 -7.12 10.76
CA LEU A 15 36.64 -6.27 11.79
C LEU A 15 36.74 -4.82 11.30
N PRO A 16 35.62 -4.11 11.08
CA PRO A 16 35.65 -2.74 10.62
C PRO A 16 36.18 -1.84 11.73
N ALA A 17 36.92 -0.80 11.36
CA ALA A 17 37.08 0.38 12.21
C ALA A 17 35.68 0.91 12.55
N GLU A 18 35.49 1.52 13.72
CA GLU A 18 34.21 1.80 14.39
C GLU A 18 33.17 2.64 13.59
N ARG A 19 33.47 3.02 12.34
CA ARG A 19 32.76 4.06 11.58
C ARG A 19 32.02 3.65 10.30
N SER A 20 31.83 2.36 10.00
CA SER A 20 31.01 1.98 8.82
C SER A 20 29.79 1.11 9.20
N PRO A 21 28.73 1.72 9.76
CA PRO A 21 27.45 1.02 9.91
C PRO A 21 26.88 0.63 8.53
N GLY A 22 26.10 -0.46 8.47
CA GLY A 22 25.38 -0.91 7.27
C GLY A 22 26.20 -1.55 6.15
N LYS A 23 27.54 -1.42 6.14
CA LYS A 23 28.36 -2.17 5.18
C LYS A 23 28.55 -3.61 5.63
N SER A 24 28.24 -4.55 4.74
CA SER A 24 28.47 -5.97 4.98
C SER A 24 29.97 -6.25 5.19
N LEU A 25 30.29 -6.96 6.28
CA LEU A 25 31.64 -7.33 6.71
C LEU A 25 32.16 -8.60 6.05
N GLY A 26 31.24 -9.41 5.54
CA GLY A 26 31.51 -10.69 4.93
C GLY A 26 30.25 -11.27 4.32
N LYS A 27 30.43 -12.21 3.40
CA LYS A 27 29.34 -12.95 2.78
C LYS A 27 29.56 -14.44 3.02
N LEU A 28 28.47 -15.18 3.17
CA LEU A 28 28.46 -16.63 3.27
C LEU A 28 27.46 -17.16 2.25
N SER A 29 27.86 -18.16 1.45
CA SER A 29 26.95 -18.88 0.56
C SER A 29 26.76 -20.28 1.12
N ALA A 30 25.54 -20.63 1.49
CA ALA A 30 25.19 -21.94 2.02
C ALA A 30 23.82 -22.37 1.49
N HIS A 31 23.69 -23.63 1.06
CA HIS A 31 22.43 -24.22 0.62
C HIS A 31 21.63 -23.39 -0.39
N SER A 32 22.31 -22.84 -1.41
CA SER A 32 21.72 -21.98 -2.44
C SER A 32 21.18 -20.63 -1.97
N SER A 33 21.34 -20.30 -0.69
CA SER A 33 21.07 -18.98 -0.12
C SER A 33 22.36 -18.18 0.07
N TYR A 34 22.23 -16.86 -0.04
CA TYR A 34 23.31 -15.93 0.25
C TYR A 34 23.04 -15.27 1.60
N TYR A 35 24.06 -15.17 2.42
CA TYR A 35 24.01 -14.52 3.72
C TYR A 35 25.02 -13.38 3.75
N SER A 36 24.70 -12.31 4.46
CA SER A 36 25.57 -11.16 4.67
C SER A 36 25.74 -10.91 6.15
N LEU A 37 27.00 -10.73 6.54
CA LEU A 37 27.39 -10.42 7.90
C LEU A 37 27.40 -8.91 8.10
N TYR A 38 26.76 -8.43 9.15
CA TYR A 38 26.70 -7.02 9.54
C TYR A 38 27.15 -6.85 10.99
N ARG A 39 27.63 -5.65 11.31
CA ARG A 39 27.87 -5.23 12.71
C ARG A 39 26.70 -4.37 13.17
N VAL A 40 26.21 -4.65 14.36
CA VAL A 40 25.19 -3.83 15.01
C VAL A 40 25.78 -2.45 15.33
N PRO A 41 25.14 -1.35 14.91
CA PRO A 41 25.57 0.00 15.28
C PRO A 41 25.36 0.23 16.77
N GLU A 42 26.33 0.90 17.42
CA GLU A 42 26.26 1.21 18.85
C GLU A 42 25.35 2.41 19.14
N GLN A 43 25.27 3.35 18.18
CA GLN A 43 24.37 4.50 18.19
C GLN A 43 23.87 4.75 16.76
N LEU A 44 22.56 4.92 16.59
CA LEU A 44 21.97 5.47 15.37
C LEU A 44 22.27 6.96 15.36
N GLU A 45 23.34 7.37 14.70
CA GLU A 45 23.40 8.76 14.21
C GLU A 45 22.35 8.86 13.10
N GLU A 46 21.55 9.92 13.12
CA GLU A 46 20.35 10.16 12.27
C GLU A 46 20.61 10.20 10.75
N THR A 47 21.79 9.83 10.29
CA THR A 47 22.28 10.19 8.94
C THR A 47 22.02 9.16 7.85
N ASP A 48 21.66 7.92 8.19
CA ASP A 48 21.39 6.88 7.17
C ASP A 48 20.02 6.21 7.38
N GLU A 49 18.95 6.86 6.90
CA GLU A 49 17.57 6.33 6.85
C GLU A 49 17.45 4.97 6.12
N ASN A 50 18.50 4.53 5.42
CA ASN A 50 18.55 3.29 4.65
C ASN A 50 19.20 2.10 5.37
N ILE A 51 19.69 2.25 6.61
CA ILE A 51 20.33 1.16 7.36
C ILE A 51 19.42 0.72 8.52
N ILE A 52 18.33 0.04 8.19
CA ILE A 52 17.54 -0.70 9.18
C ILE A 52 18.24 -2.05 9.39
N CYS A 53 19.32 -2.07 10.17
CA CYS A 53 19.84 -3.31 10.72
C CYS A 53 19.08 -3.63 12.00
N GLY A 54 18.48 -4.82 12.09
CA GLY A 54 17.91 -5.33 13.35
C GLY A 54 18.99 -5.55 14.42
N GLY A 55 18.60 -6.01 15.61
CA GLY A 55 19.54 -6.44 16.65
C GLY A 55 20.03 -5.36 17.60
N GLN A 56 19.38 -4.19 17.66
CA GLN A 56 19.71 -3.14 18.63
C GLN A 56 19.57 -3.62 20.08
N GLU A 57 18.69 -4.57 20.33
CA GLU A 57 18.50 -5.24 21.62
C GLU A 57 19.75 -6.01 22.09
N MET A 58 20.66 -6.37 21.18
CA MET A 58 21.90 -7.06 21.53
C MET A 58 22.83 -6.21 22.40
N SER A 59 22.67 -4.88 22.38
CA SER A 59 23.37 -3.95 23.27
C SER A 59 23.09 -4.20 24.75
N GLY A 60 21.91 -4.75 25.08
CA GLY A 60 21.50 -5.09 26.44
C GLY A 60 22.07 -6.42 26.95
N PHE A 61 22.69 -7.24 26.11
CA PHE A 61 23.15 -8.57 26.51
C PHE A 61 24.35 -8.51 27.45
N ARG A 62 24.26 -9.29 28.54
CA ARG A 62 25.34 -9.52 29.49
C ARG A 62 25.72 -10.99 29.46
N CYS A 63 27.01 -11.26 29.27
CA CYS A 63 27.52 -12.63 29.27
C CYS A 63 27.66 -13.15 30.71
N LEU A 64 27.18 -14.36 30.95
CA LEU A 64 27.39 -15.10 32.19
C LEU A 64 28.49 -16.14 31.97
N VAL A 65 29.45 -16.18 32.89
CA VAL A 65 30.57 -17.13 32.86
C VAL A 65 30.65 -17.89 34.18
N PRO A 66 31.04 -19.18 34.15
CA PRO A 66 31.22 -19.96 35.36
C PRO A 66 32.38 -19.42 36.19
N TYR A 67 32.13 -19.15 37.48
CA TYR A 67 33.13 -18.62 38.38
C TYR A 67 33.81 -19.73 39.17
N MET A 68 35.07 -20.02 38.83
CA MET A 68 35.83 -21.12 39.45
C MET A 68 35.90 -20.99 40.98
N LYS A 69 36.11 -19.77 41.51
CA LYS A 69 36.19 -19.54 42.96
C LYS A 69 34.85 -19.73 43.69
N ARG A 70 33.72 -19.74 43.00
CA ARG A 70 32.38 -20.02 43.56
C ARG A 70 31.83 -21.36 43.08
N LYS A 71 32.69 -22.37 42.93
CA LYS A 71 32.31 -23.74 42.56
C LYS A 71 31.47 -23.81 41.27
N GLY A 72 31.80 -22.99 40.28
CA GLY A 72 31.11 -22.98 38.98
C GLY A 72 29.78 -22.24 38.94
N LYS A 73 29.38 -21.52 40.02
CA LYS A 73 28.23 -20.60 39.95
C LYS A 73 28.44 -19.56 38.85
N LEU A 74 27.38 -19.25 38.12
CA LEU A 74 27.41 -18.24 37.07
C LEU A 74 27.55 -16.85 37.69
N GLY A 75 28.40 -16.02 37.10
CA GLY A 75 28.52 -14.61 37.39
C GLY A 75 28.66 -13.81 36.10
N PHE A 76 28.43 -12.50 36.18
CA PHE A 76 28.64 -11.63 35.02
C PHE A 76 30.11 -11.64 34.59
N ALA A 77 30.33 -11.72 33.28
CA ALA A 77 31.65 -11.58 32.70
C ALA A 77 32.22 -10.19 33.04
N PRO A 78 33.51 -10.10 33.41
CA PRO A 78 34.13 -8.83 33.80
C PRO A 78 34.28 -7.85 32.63
N LYS A 79 34.22 -8.34 31.39
CA LYS A 79 34.34 -7.54 30.16
C LYS A 79 33.01 -7.55 29.40
N PRO A 80 32.59 -6.39 28.85
CA PRO A 80 31.40 -6.32 28.00
C PRO A 80 31.64 -6.99 26.64
N ILE A 81 30.55 -7.29 25.94
CA ILE A 81 30.58 -7.78 24.56
C ILE A 81 31.02 -6.62 23.66
N LYS A 82 32.20 -6.74 23.03
CA LYS A 82 32.78 -5.66 22.21
C LYS A 82 32.16 -5.56 20.81
N HIS A 83 31.77 -6.70 20.24
CA HIS A 83 31.24 -6.78 18.88
C HIS A 83 29.98 -7.62 18.87
N GLN A 84 28.91 -7.05 18.32
CA GLN A 84 27.65 -7.73 18.06
C GLN A 84 27.53 -7.85 16.54
N LEU A 85 27.38 -9.07 16.06
CA LEU A 85 27.37 -9.40 14.65
C LEU A 85 26.07 -10.13 14.32
N ILE A 86 25.52 -9.83 13.15
CA ILE A 86 24.29 -10.44 12.65
C ILE A 86 24.60 -11.04 11.29
N LEU A 87 24.14 -12.26 11.08
CA LEU A 87 24.21 -12.95 9.79
C LEU A 87 22.80 -13.04 9.23
N ASP A 88 22.51 -12.22 8.24
CA ASP A 88 21.18 -12.13 7.62
C ASP A 88 21.16 -12.81 6.26
N GLU A 89 20.08 -13.53 5.98
CA GLU A 89 19.80 -14.08 4.65
C GLU A 89 19.42 -12.97 3.69
N LYS A 90 20.09 -12.90 2.55
CA LYS A 90 19.73 -12.05 1.43
C LYS A 90 18.75 -12.78 0.54
N VAL A 91 17.51 -12.33 0.61
CA VAL A 91 16.46 -12.76 -0.30
C VAL A 91 16.50 -11.84 -1.52
N GLU A 92 16.62 -12.43 -2.71
CA GLU A 92 16.44 -11.71 -3.96
C GLU A 92 14.94 -11.49 -4.16
N ILE A 93 14.48 -10.26 -3.87
CA ILE A 93 13.12 -9.85 -4.17
C ILE A 93 13.10 -9.37 -5.62
N PRO A 94 12.35 -10.02 -6.53
CA PRO A 94 12.27 -9.58 -7.91
C PRO A 94 11.67 -8.17 -7.98
N ASP A 95 12.12 -7.38 -8.95
CA ASP A 95 11.64 -6.02 -9.15
C ASP A 95 10.14 -6.04 -9.55
N PRO A 96 9.23 -5.45 -8.76
CA PRO A 96 7.82 -5.42 -9.11
C PRO A 96 7.52 -4.47 -10.27
N THR A 97 8.48 -3.64 -10.72
CA THR A 97 8.25 -2.63 -11.76
C THR A 97 7.82 -3.26 -13.09
N GLU A 98 8.47 -4.35 -13.51
CA GLU A 98 8.14 -5.05 -14.75
C GLU A 98 6.70 -5.60 -14.73
N ILE A 99 6.31 -6.21 -13.60
CA ILE A 99 4.95 -6.72 -13.40
C ILE A 99 3.94 -5.57 -13.35
N GLY A 100 4.30 -4.47 -12.70
CA GLY A 100 3.49 -3.26 -12.60
C GLY A 100 3.22 -2.62 -13.97
N GLU A 101 4.22 -2.59 -14.85
CA GLU A 101 4.07 -2.11 -16.23
C GLU A 101 3.18 -3.04 -17.06
N GLN A 102 3.35 -4.36 -16.92
CA GLN A 102 2.48 -5.34 -17.59
C GLN A 102 1.02 -5.19 -17.17
N ILE A 103 0.74 -5.01 -15.88
CA ILE A 103 -0.63 -4.81 -15.37
C ILE A 103 -1.21 -3.50 -15.91
N LYS A 104 -0.45 -2.40 -15.91
CA LYS A 104 -0.91 -1.11 -16.46
C LYS A 104 -1.25 -1.19 -17.95
N ASN A 105 -0.49 -1.98 -18.70
CA ASN A 105 -0.68 -2.16 -20.14
C ASN A 105 -1.73 -3.23 -20.49
N THR A 106 -2.22 -3.98 -19.50
CA THR A 106 -3.27 -4.98 -19.71
C THR A 106 -4.62 -4.26 -19.88
N PRO A 107 -5.29 -4.39 -21.04
CA PRO A 107 -6.58 -3.75 -21.24
C PRO A 107 -7.59 -4.33 -20.25
N TRP A 108 -8.20 -3.45 -19.45
CA TRP A 108 -9.21 -3.87 -18.49
C TRP A 108 -10.49 -4.28 -19.24
N PRO A 109 -11.06 -5.46 -19.00
CA PRO A 109 -12.31 -5.85 -19.63
C PRO A 109 -13.42 -4.89 -19.15
N ILE A 110 -13.91 -4.06 -20.07
CA ILE A 110 -15.08 -3.23 -19.80
C ILE A 110 -16.28 -4.18 -19.68
N ARG A 111 -17.03 -4.06 -18.59
CA ARG A 111 -18.26 -4.84 -18.43
C ARG A 111 -19.25 -4.40 -19.51
N GLU A 112 -19.79 -5.36 -20.26
CA GLU A 112 -20.85 -5.10 -21.21
C GLU A 112 -22.06 -4.53 -20.47
N GLN A 113 -22.56 -3.38 -20.93
CA GLN A 113 -23.81 -2.84 -20.41
C GLN A 113 -24.97 -3.64 -21.01
N PRO A 114 -25.94 -4.08 -20.19
CA PRO A 114 -27.08 -4.83 -20.70
C PRO A 114 -27.89 -3.96 -21.67
N GLU A 115 -28.27 -4.54 -22.81
CA GLU A 115 -29.15 -3.88 -23.77
C GLU A 115 -30.56 -3.66 -23.18
N GLY A 116 -31.25 -2.61 -23.64
CA GLY A 116 -32.64 -2.38 -23.29
C GLY A 116 -32.88 -1.77 -21.90
N MET A 117 -31.87 -1.14 -21.28
CA MET A 117 -32.10 -0.29 -20.11
C MET A 117 -33.07 0.85 -20.45
N LYS A 118 -34.25 0.84 -19.82
CA LYS A 118 -35.29 1.87 -19.96
C LYS A 118 -35.44 2.63 -18.63
N MET A 119 -35.85 3.89 -18.72
CA MET A 119 -36.24 4.69 -17.55
C MET A 119 -37.45 4.07 -16.87
N ARG A 120 -37.24 3.45 -15.70
CA ARG A 120 -38.33 2.88 -14.86
C ARG A 120 -38.77 3.81 -13.73
N PHE A 121 -37.94 4.81 -13.41
CA PHE A 121 -38.28 5.79 -12.41
C PHE A 121 -39.25 6.80 -13.00
N LYS A 122 -40.49 6.80 -12.51
CA LYS A 122 -41.51 7.78 -12.84
C LYS A 122 -41.88 8.55 -11.57
N PRO A 123 -41.45 9.81 -11.41
CA PRO A 123 -41.89 10.61 -10.29
C PRO A 123 -43.39 10.92 -10.41
N TYR A 124 -44.01 11.21 -9.27
CA TYR A 124 -45.44 11.52 -9.23
C TYR A 124 -45.77 12.73 -10.14
N GLY A 125 -46.75 12.57 -11.02
CA GLY A 125 -47.17 13.61 -11.99
C GLY A 125 -46.44 13.59 -13.34
N PHE A 126 -45.60 12.58 -13.63
CA PHE A 126 -44.85 12.50 -14.89
C PHE A 126 -45.66 11.95 -16.09
N ASP A 127 -46.76 11.23 -15.86
CA ASP A 127 -47.58 10.61 -16.93
C ASP A 127 -48.61 11.58 -17.57
N THR A 128 -48.43 12.89 -17.45
CA THR A 128 -49.47 13.88 -17.84
C THR A 128 -49.43 14.32 -19.31
N GLY A 129 -48.65 13.66 -20.19
CA GLY A 129 -48.44 14.16 -21.55
C GLY A 129 -48.19 13.15 -22.67
N ASP A 130 -47.96 11.87 -22.39
CA ASP A 130 -47.76 10.89 -23.46
C ASP A 130 -49.10 10.28 -23.86
N SER A 131 -49.56 10.64 -25.06
CA SER A 131 -50.62 9.95 -25.76
C SER A 131 -50.32 8.45 -25.79
N VAL A 132 -51.22 7.69 -25.17
CA VAL A 132 -51.35 6.25 -25.28
C VAL A 132 -51.55 5.87 -26.75
N ASP A 133 -50.44 5.64 -27.46
CA ASP A 133 -50.41 4.88 -28.70
C ASP A 133 -49.51 3.67 -28.50
N SER A 134 -50.01 2.71 -27.70
CA SER A 134 -49.79 1.26 -27.82
C SER A 134 -50.52 0.52 -26.70
N ALA A 135 -51.82 0.80 -26.52
CA ALA A 135 -52.73 -0.17 -25.91
C ALA A 135 -53.57 -0.72 -27.05
N ALA A 136 -53.20 -1.92 -27.52
CA ALA A 136 -54.03 -2.69 -28.42
C ALA A 136 -55.46 -2.79 -27.85
N ALA A 137 -56.41 -2.52 -28.73
CA ALA A 137 -57.82 -2.30 -28.44
C ALA A 137 -58.48 -3.42 -27.63
N ASP A 138 -59.25 -3.04 -26.61
CA ASP A 138 -60.46 -3.78 -26.27
C ASP A 138 -61.59 -2.84 -25.81
N SER A 139 -62.67 -2.93 -26.59
CA SER A 139 -64.09 -2.67 -26.35
C SER A 139 -64.65 -1.40 -25.65
N ASN A 140 -65.56 -0.78 -26.42
CA ASN A 140 -66.92 -0.33 -26.05
C ASN A 140 -67.17 1.15 -25.64
N LYS A 141 -68.03 1.82 -26.44
CA LYS A 141 -69.10 2.83 -26.17
C LYS A 141 -68.90 3.77 -24.96
N GLU A 142 -69.15 5.08 -25.02
CA GLU A 142 -70.26 5.82 -25.65
C GLU A 142 -70.02 7.33 -25.52
N LYS A 143 -70.72 8.12 -26.34
CA LYS A 143 -70.62 9.58 -26.52
C LYS A 143 -70.97 10.39 -25.26
N LYS A 144 -70.28 11.54 -25.04
CA LYS A 144 -70.91 12.88 -24.93
C LYS A 144 -69.88 14.03 -24.93
N LYS A 145 -70.31 15.15 -25.51
CA LYS A 145 -69.54 16.36 -25.90
C LYS A 145 -69.52 17.45 -24.80
N LYS A 146 -68.67 18.48 -25.06
CA LYS A 146 -68.69 19.91 -24.61
C LYS A 146 -68.05 20.19 -23.24
N ASP A 147 -67.34 21.31 -22.99
CA ASP A 147 -67.07 22.57 -23.72
C ASP A 147 -65.83 23.28 -23.09
N LYS A 148 -65.18 24.15 -23.88
CA LYS A 148 -64.36 25.37 -23.56
C LYS A 148 -63.83 25.59 -22.11
N LYS A 149 -62.59 26.05 -21.91
CA LYS A 149 -62.14 27.45 -22.08
C LYS A 149 -60.62 27.58 -21.87
N ARG A 150 -59.96 28.41 -22.69
CA ARG A 150 -58.54 28.82 -22.59
C ARG A 150 -58.44 30.20 -21.92
N SER A 151 -57.36 30.43 -21.18
CA SER A 151 -56.67 31.71 -20.91
C SER A 151 -55.25 31.32 -20.45
N HIS A 152 -54.19 31.42 -21.25
CA HIS A 152 -53.41 32.61 -21.65
C HIS A 152 -52.97 33.47 -20.45
N ASP A 153 -51.68 33.41 -20.13
CA ASP A 153 -50.75 34.54 -19.87
C ASP A 153 -49.41 33.96 -19.36
N ASP A 154 -48.37 34.05 -20.19
CA ASP A 154 -47.37 35.14 -20.30
C ASP A 154 -46.25 34.92 -19.28
N ASP A 155 -45.10 34.36 -19.65
CA ASP A 155 -44.02 34.89 -20.48
C ASP A 155 -43.00 35.74 -19.67
N SER A 156 -41.76 35.63 -20.12
CA SER A 156 -40.57 36.43 -19.82
C SER A 156 -39.64 36.04 -18.66
N ALA A 157 -38.44 35.66 -19.12
CA ALA A 157 -37.18 35.52 -18.41
C ALA A 157 -36.52 36.87 -18.15
N GLU A 158 -35.62 36.97 -17.16
CA GLU A 158 -34.50 37.90 -17.26
C GLU A 158 -33.24 37.51 -16.46
N LYS A 159 -32.10 37.63 -17.16
CA LYS A 159 -30.72 37.35 -16.75
C LYS A 159 -30.18 38.44 -15.83
N LYS A 160 -29.24 38.10 -14.93
CA LYS A 160 -28.26 39.07 -14.39
C LYS A 160 -26.83 38.53 -14.37
N SER A 161 -25.96 39.29 -15.03
CA SER A 161 -24.50 39.24 -15.02
C SER A 161 -23.94 40.22 -13.97
N HIS A 162 -22.64 40.05 -13.62
CA HIS A 162 -21.67 41.01 -13.02
C HIS A 162 -20.84 40.34 -11.90
N LYS A 163 -19.54 40.57 -11.69
CA LYS A 163 -18.55 41.52 -12.25
C LYS A 163 -17.14 41.15 -11.72
N LYS A 164 -16.12 41.35 -12.57
CA LYS A 164 -14.67 41.21 -12.30
C LYS A 164 -14.07 42.43 -11.57
N LYS A 165 -12.83 42.19 -11.07
CA LYS A 165 -11.66 43.08 -10.84
C LYS A 165 -11.31 43.18 -9.34
N LYS A 166 -10.04 43.12 -8.91
CA LYS A 166 -8.84 43.76 -9.48
C LYS A 166 -7.55 43.15 -8.90
N ALA A 167 -6.46 43.22 -9.65
CA ALA A 167 -5.08 42.95 -9.24
C ALA A 167 -4.34 44.27 -8.97
N THR A 168 -3.26 44.22 -8.18
CA THR A 168 -2.13 45.17 -8.22
C THR A 168 -0.86 44.45 -7.76
N SER A 169 0.16 44.51 -8.61
CA SER A 169 1.56 44.71 -8.22
C SER A 169 1.94 46.14 -8.61
#